data_AF-A0A401HPX8-F1
#
_entry.id   AF-A0A401HPX8-F1
#
_cell.length_a   1.000
_cell.length_b   1.000
_cell.length_c   1.000
_cell.angle_alpha   90.00
_cell.angle_beta   90.00
_cell.angle_gamma   90.00
#
_symmetry.space_group_name_H-M   'P 1'
#
loop_
_entity.id
_entity.type
_entity.pdbx_description
1 polymer ?
#
loop_
_entity_poly.entity_id
_entity_poly.type
_entity_poly.pdbx_seq_one_letter_code
_entity_poly.pdbx_strand_id
1 'polypeptide(L)'
;MSKSINIGPRIILNAIFLLLVLILITPVFAEGNYNYRFGDVNEDGKIDITDVVYLFKHRNISLEDGDLNCDDKIDITDVVYLFKNYNELKKPIKYAQHMNLTYYDKNGNVVNPYEGDSWAYKIFVDATGQRFLLKNESEPIPEWAKGKYDIVINVPLKNVVVMSSTEIALMMPLNDSESVISSIKGIMWGGGYKWYFEEINRSLENGSIIDVGSTYNPNWDKIVNISPQVIFVYPGYDGDAIIEKCKELGITYVADAEYLEPTCLGRCEWVKMFAAFYNKEDVAKRYFTRVEKRSFDVKRKTYNCDPNVLVAWGENYPKWGGTYVPEAQSYVATEITDFCHASYIFSDYPGTGSATIDYETFAERAKNADVWIVPSSTTWLSTFKEDHPGYETFKAVKNGRLFCESDDYWQLGLMNTDEVLMDLGTIIHPEAFKGRTTHFFLKYNPDTNTAKPYTAE
;
A
#
# COMPACT_ATOMS: atom_id res chain seq x y z
N MET A 1 60.63 8.05 -41.56
CA MET A 1 59.51 7.24 -42.08
C MET A 1 58.33 7.43 -41.15
N SER A 2 57.18 7.79 -41.74
CA SER A 2 55.80 7.92 -41.21
C SER A 2 55.55 8.49 -39.80
N LYS A 3 54.99 9.71 -39.80
CA LYS A 3 54.04 10.23 -38.80
C LYS A 3 52.68 9.53 -38.93
N SER A 4 51.97 9.32 -37.82
CA SER A 4 50.54 9.63 -37.69
C SER A 4 50.10 9.62 -36.22
N ILE A 5 49.64 10.77 -35.76
CA ILE A 5 48.77 10.94 -34.59
C ILE A 5 47.37 10.47 -35.00
N ASN A 6 46.61 9.83 -34.11
CA ASN A 6 45.16 9.95 -34.18
C ASN A 6 44.52 10.02 -32.79
N ILE A 7 43.62 10.99 -32.67
CA ILE A 7 42.91 11.43 -31.48
C ILE A 7 41.43 11.01 -31.67
N GLY A 8 40.89 10.25 -30.70
CA GLY A 8 39.46 10.14 -30.39
C GLY A 8 38.53 9.33 -31.33
N PRO A 9 37.27 9.01 -30.91
CA PRO A 9 36.59 9.50 -29.70
C PRO A 9 36.02 8.40 -28.76
N ARG A 10 35.94 8.75 -27.46
CA ARG A 10 34.85 8.34 -26.55
C ARG A 10 33.52 8.59 -27.26
N ILE A 11 32.61 7.62 -27.33
CA ILE A 11 31.16 7.83 -27.46
C ILE A 11 30.42 6.49 -27.32
N ILE A 12 29.62 6.42 -26.25
CA ILE A 12 28.35 5.70 -26.10
C ILE A 12 28.39 4.16 -26.17
N LEU A 13 28.52 3.54 -24.99
CA LEU A 13 27.88 2.24 -24.69
C LEU A 13 26.89 2.44 -23.52
N ASN A 14 26.02 3.44 -23.64
CA ASN A 14 24.84 3.65 -22.80
C ASN A 14 23.63 3.60 -23.74
N ALA A 15 22.87 2.50 -23.75
CA ALA A 15 21.47 2.44 -24.24
C ALA A 15 20.85 1.02 -24.32
N ILE A 16 21.23 0.06 -23.45
CA ILE A 16 20.51 -1.26 -23.38
C ILE A 16 20.17 -1.64 -21.92
N PHE A 17 20.24 -0.69 -20.99
CA PHE A 17 19.75 -0.86 -19.62
C PHE A 17 18.75 0.28 -19.35
N LEU A 18 17.61 -0.04 -18.74
CA LEU A 18 16.42 0.81 -18.54
C LEU A 18 15.46 0.94 -19.74
N LEU A 19 14.82 -0.16 -20.13
CA LEU A 19 13.43 -0.12 -20.64
C LEU A 19 12.75 -1.49 -20.47
N LEU A 20 12.87 -2.07 -19.28
CA LEU A 20 12.28 -3.38 -18.93
C LEU A 20 11.57 -3.37 -17.56
N VAL A 21 11.25 -2.20 -17.04
CA VAL A 21 10.27 -2.02 -15.96
C VAL A 21 8.97 -1.60 -16.64
N LEU A 22 7.89 -2.35 -16.46
CA LEU A 22 6.58 -2.29 -17.14
C LEU A 22 6.43 -3.06 -18.47
N ILE A 23 7.09 -4.22 -18.62
CA ILE A 23 6.37 -5.28 -19.36
C ILE A 23 5.31 -5.82 -18.42
N LEU A 24 4.13 -5.22 -18.56
CA LEU A 24 2.83 -5.81 -18.27
C LEU A 24 2.88 -7.31 -18.60
N ILE A 25 3.03 -8.15 -17.59
CA ILE A 25 2.17 -9.33 -17.56
C ILE A 25 0.82 -8.71 -17.22
N THR A 26 0.04 -8.32 -18.24
CA THR A 26 -1.40 -8.23 -18.03
C THR A 26 -1.76 -9.60 -17.48
N PRO A 27 -2.20 -9.73 -16.22
CA PRO A 27 -2.82 -10.97 -15.82
C PRO A 27 -3.93 -11.22 -16.84
N VAL A 28 -4.15 -12.48 -17.20
CA VAL A 28 -5.21 -12.95 -18.12
C VAL A 28 -6.64 -12.56 -17.66
N PHE A 29 -6.75 -11.70 -16.65
CA PHE A 29 -7.92 -11.44 -15.84
C PHE A 29 -8.36 -9.97 -15.82
N ALA A 30 -7.64 -9.05 -16.46
CA ALA A 30 -7.97 -7.63 -16.47
C ALA A 30 -8.17 -7.07 -17.89
N GLU A 31 -9.34 -6.49 -18.17
CA GLU A 31 -9.75 -6.00 -19.50
C GLU A 31 -10.11 -4.50 -19.56
N GLY A 32 -10.10 -3.79 -18.42
CA GLY A 32 -10.54 -2.40 -18.30
C GLY A 32 -9.50 -1.36 -18.72
N ASN A 33 -9.96 -0.10 -18.83
CA ASN A 33 -9.09 1.01 -19.19
C ASN A 33 -8.44 1.65 -17.95
N TYR A 34 -7.18 1.30 -17.71
CA TYR A 34 -6.39 1.75 -16.56
C TYR A 34 -5.90 3.20 -16.62
N ASN A 35 -6.16 3.91 -17.72
CA ASN A 35 -5.85 5.34 -17.82
C ASN A 35 -6.91 6.22 -17.13
N TYR A 36 -8.13 5.70 -16.96
CA TYR A 36 -9.26 6.42 -16.40
C TYR A 36 -9.69 5.82 -15.08
N ARG A 37 -10.12 6.69 -14.16
CA ARG A 37 -10.41 6.33 -12.77
C ARG A 37 -11.66 5.45 -12.68
N PHE A 38 -11.80 4.72 -11.58
CA PHE A 38 -13.05 4.01 -11.30
C PHE A 38 -14.21 5.02 -11.15
N GLY A 39 -15.21 4.92 -12.02
CA GLY A 39 -16.35 5.84 -12.11
C GLY A 39 -16.28 6.87 -13.25
N ASP A 40 -15.12 7.02 -13.90
CA ASP A 40 -14.93 7.81 -15.15
C ASP A 40 -15.17 6.85 -16.33
N VAL A 41 -16.45 6.62 -16.62
CA VAL A 41 -16.91 5.60 -17.56
C VAL A 41 -17.03 6.14 -18.98
N ASN A 42 -17.03 7.47 -19.13
CA ASN A 42 -17.04 8.14 -20.43
C ASN A 42 -15.62 8.48 -20.93
N GLU A 43 -14.59 8.27 -20.11
CA GLU A 43 -13.17 8.46 -20.41
C GLU A 43 -12.78 9.93 -20.69
N ASP A 44 -13.43 10.90 -20.04
CA ASP A 44 -13.14 12.32 -20.21
C ASP A 44 -12.17 12.89 -19.16
N GLY A 45 -11.76 12.07 -18.18
CA GLY A 45 -10.81 12.42 -17.13
C GLY A 45 -11.46 13.00 -15.89
N LYS A 46 -12.80 13.10 -15.83
CA LYS A 46 -13.58 13.59 -14.70
C LYS A 46 -14.63 12.56 -14.30
N ILE A 47 -15.06 12.64 -13.04
CA ILE A 47 -16.15 11.82 -12.50
C ILE A 47 -17.31 12.75 -12.13
N ASP A 48 -18.32 12.81 -13.00
CA ASP A 48 -19.48 13.67 -12.82
C ASP A 48 -20.80 13.08 -13.35
N ILE A 49 -21.79 13.95 -13.57
CA ILE A 49 -23.13 13.53 -14.03
C ILE A 49 -23.12 13.00 -15.47
N THR A 50 -22.12 13.38 -16.27
CA THR A 50 -21.98 12.92 -17.65
C THR A 50 -21.61 11.45 -17.73
N ASP A 51 -20.85 10.92 -16.76
CA ASP A 51 -20.59 9.49 -16.58
C ASP A 51 -21.87 8.70 -16.31
N VAL A 52 -22.73 9.22 -15.44
CA VAL A 52 -24.04 8.61 -15.15
C VAL A 52 -24.88 8.52 -16.42
N VAL A 53 -24.94 9.60 -17.20
CA VAL A 53 -25.69 9.65 -18.47
C VAL A 53 -25.06 8.72 -19.50
N TYR A 54 -23.73 8.61 -19.52
CA TYR A 54 -23.01 7.72 -20.42
C TYR A 54 -23.31 6.27 -20.11
N LEU A 55 -23.14 5.82 -18.86
CA LEU A 55 -23.41 4.44 -18.43
C LEU A 55 -24.88 4.05 -18.60
N PHE A 56 -25.80 5.00 -18.42
CA PHE A 56 -27.22 4.78 -18.70
C PHE A 56 -27.47 4.43 -20.18
N LYS A 57 -26.72 5.03 -21.10
CA LYS A 57 -26.86 4.83 -22.55
C LYS A 57 -25.98 3.71 -23.11
N HIS A 58 -24.82 3.45 -22.49
CA HIS A 58 -23.80 2.54 -22.97
C HIS A 58 -23.44 1.55 -21.87
N ARG A 59 -23.92 0.31 -22.02
CA ARG A 59 -23.61 -0.81 -21.11
C ARG A 59 -22.71 -1.88 -21.73
N ASN A 60 -22.32 -1.68 -22.98
CA ASN A 60 -21.41 -2.58 -23.69
C ASN A 60 -19.96 -2.07 -23.53
N ILE A 61 -19.51 -2.03 -22.29
CA ILE A 61 -18.14 -1.69 -21.87
C ILE A 61 -17.59 -2.84 -21.02
N SER A 62 -16.31 -2.81 -20.65
CA SER A 62 -15.71 -3.87 -19.82
C SER A 62 -16.41 -3.96 -18.45
N LEU A 63 -16.43 -5.14 -17.83
CA LEU A 63 -16.91 -5.28 -16.45
C LEU A 63 -16.11 -4.39 -15.49
N GLU A 64 -14.78 -4.30 -15.68
CA GLU A 64 -13.92 -3.49 -14.83
C GLU A 64 -14.29 -1.99 -14.82
N ASP A 65 -14.80 -1.49 -15.95
CA ASP A 65 -15.20 -0.09 -16.12
C ASP A 65 -16.69 0.16 -15.84
N GLY A 66 -17.57 -0.80 -16.15
CA GLY A 66 -19.02 -0.61 -16.10
C GLY A 66 -19.75 -1.23 -14.90
N ASP A 67 -19.20 -2.28 -14.29
CA ASP A 67 -19.75 -2.89 -13.08
C ASP A 67 -19.16 -2.16 -11.86
N LEU A 68 -19.86 -1.13 -11.40
CA LEU A 68 -19.40 -0.22 -10.35
C LEU A 68 -19.87 -0.64 -8.96
N ASN A 69 -20.88 -1.49 -8.85
CA ASN A 69 -21.30 -2.05 -7.57
C ASN A 69 -20.62 -3.41 -7.26
N CYS A 70 -19.86 -3.94 -8.23
CA CYS A 70 -19.11 -5.19 -8.18
C CYS A 70 -20.00 -6.43 -8.00
N ASP A 71 -21.13 -6.48 -8.70
CA ASP A 71 -22.09 -7.60 -8.68
C ASP A 71 -22.02 -8.53 -9.90
N ASP A 72 -20.92 -8.45 -10.66
CA ASP A 72 -20.55 -9.28 -11.82
C ASP A 72 -21.51 -9.10 -13.03
N LYS A 73 -22.09 -7.90 -13.16
CA LYS A 73 -22.93 -7.51 -14.30
C LYS A 73 -22.96 -5.99 -14.45
N ILE A 74 -23.38 -5.53 -15.64
CA ILE A 74 -23.57 -4.11 -15.94
C ILE A 74 -25.06 -3.87 -16.17
N ASP A 75 -25.75 -3.29 -15.19
CA ASP A 75 -27.18 -3.01 -15.27
C ASP A 75 -27.60 -1.62 -14.74
N ILE A 76 -28.87 -1.46 -14.39
CA ILE A 76 -29.38 -0.17 -13.89
C ILE A 76 -28.87 0.15 -12.49
N THR A 77 -28.46 -0.85 -11.72
CA THR A 77 -27.94 -0.71 -10.37
C THR A 77 -26.57 -0.03 -10.37
N ASP A 78 -25.73 -0.23 -11.39
CA ASP A 78 -24.47 0.51 -11.59
C ASP A 78 -24.71 1.99 -11.86
N VAL A 79 -25.71 2.29 -12.69
CA VAL A 79 -26.12 3.69 -12.96
C VAL A 79 -26.58 4.36 -11.67
N VAL A 80 -27.39 3.66 -10.87
CA VAL A 80 -27.85 4.17 -9.56
C VAL A 80 -26.70 4.31 -8.58
N TYR A 81 -25.76 3.36 -8.57
CA TYR A 81 -24.56 3.41 -7.75
C TYR A 81 -23.72 4.63 -8.12
N LEU A 82 -23.40 4.81 -9.39
CA LEU A 82 -22.63 5.95 -9.87
C LEU A 82 -23.34 7.27 -9.56
N PHE A 83 -24.65 7.37 -9.82
CA PHE A 83 -25.45 8.56 -9.50
C PHE A 83 -25.40 8.93 -8.02
N LYS A 84 -25.41 7.93 -7.12
CA LYS A 84 -25.32 8.17 -5.68
C LYS A 84 -23.91 8.53 -5.22
N ASN A 85 -22.88 8.01 -5.90
CA ASN A 85 -21.52 8.02 -5.37
C ASN A 85 -20.53 8.90 -6.15
N TYR A 86 -20.85 9.44 -7.34
CA TYR A 86 -19.87 10.18 -8.16
C TYR A 86 -19.19 11.35 -7.41
N ASN A 87 -19.89 12.01 -6.46
CA ASN A 87 -19.29 13.04 -5.62
C ASN A 87 -18.24 12.52 -4.62
N GLU A 88 -18.39 11.29 -4.14
CA GLU A 88 -17.40 10.61 -3.31
C GLU A 88 -16.25 10.06 -4.17
N LEU A 89 -16.59 9.45 -5.32
CA LEU A 89 -15.63 8.87 -6.26
C LEU A 89 -14.64 9.90 -6.80
N LYS A 90 -15.09 11.14 -7.05
CA LYS A 90 -14.23 12.20 -7.60
C LYS A 90 -13.24 12.79 -6.60
N LYS A 91 -13.45 12.61 -5.28
CA LYS A 91 -12.60 13.22 -4.24
C LYS A 91 -11.12 12.90 -4.48
N PRO A 92 -10.20 13.83 -4.15
CA PRO A 92 -8.77 13.58 -4.28
C PRO A 92 -8.32 12.45 -3.36
N ILE A 93 -8.87 12.38 -2.14
CA ILE A 93 -8.71 11.29 -1.18
C ILE A 93 -10.08 10.64 -0.97
N LYS A 94 -10.19 9.34 -1.25
CA LYS A 94 -11.46 8.61 -1.32
C LYS A 94 -11.61 7.58 -0.19
N TYR A 95 -10.54 6.92 0.22
CA TYR A 95 -10.53 5.78 1.13
C TYR A 95 -9.77 6.03 2.42
N ALA A 96 -8.67 6.78 2.36
CA ALA A 96 -7.88 7.12 3.55
C ALA A 96 -8.68 8.08 4.44
N GLN A 97 -8.90 7.69 5.69
CA GLN A 97 -9.64 8.44 6.71
C GLN A 97 -8.71 9.26 7.60
N HIS A 98 -7.44 8.89 7.69
CA HIS A 98 -6.44 9.54 8.53
C HIS A 98 -5.50 10.45 7.75
N MET A 99 -5.74 10.63 6.45
CA MET A 99 -4.98 11.53 5.58
C MET A 99 -5.79 12.78 5.24
N ASN A 100 -5.26 13.96 5.55
CA ASN A 100 -5.86 15.23 5.15
C ASN A 100 -4.93 16.02 4.24
N LEU A 101 -5.27 16.04 2.95
CA LEU A 101 -4.48 16.68 1.90
C LEU A 101 -5.38 17.55 1.04
N THR A 102 -5.11 18.86 1.02
CA THR A 102 -5.86 19.83 0.21
C THR A 102 -4.95 20.53 -0.79
N TYR A 103 -5.39 20.63 -2.04
CA TYR A 103 -4.69 21.32 -3.11
C TYR A 103 -5.31 22.70 -3.36
N TYR A 104 -4.46 23.67 -3.70
CA TYR A 104 -4.85 25.04 -3.97
C TYR A 104 -4.24 25.56 -5.26
N ASP A 105 -5.01 26.35 -6.01
CA ASP A 105 -4.46 27.21 -7.06
C ASP A 105 -3.64 28.37 -6.46
N LYS A 106 -3.03 29.20 -7.32
CA LYS A 106 -2.25 30.37 -6.89
C LYS A 106 -3.05 31.40 -6.08
N ASN A 107 -4.37 31.44 -6.26
CA ASN A 107 -5.28 32.39 -5.62
C ASN A 107 -5.84 31.86 -4.30
N GLY A 108 -5.56 30.61 -3.93
CA GLY A 108 -6.07 29.97 -2.72
C GLY A 108 -7.44 29.32 -2.89
N ASN A 109 -7.90 29.09 -4.13
CA ASN A 109 -9.08 28.29 -4.39
C ASN A 109 -8.73 26.80 -4.29
N VAL A 110 -9.60 26.01 -3.66
CA VAL A 110 -9.45 24.56 -3.59
C VAL A 110 -9.65 23.96 -4.99
N VAL A 111 -8.75 23.06 -5.38
CA VAL A 111 -8.74 22.40 -6.69
C VAL A 111 -8.53 20.90 -6.52
N ASN A 112 -8.82 20.11 -7.55
CA ASN A 112 -8.61 18.68 -7.55
C ASN A 112 -7.72 18.22 -8.72
N PRO A 113 -6.42 17.96 -8.48
CA PRO A 113 -5.52 17.50 -9.55
C PRO A 113 -5.94 16.15 -10.15
N TYR A 114 -6.66 15.32 -9.39
CA TYR A 114 -7.10 14.02 -9.88
C TYR A 114 -8.25 14.12 -10.90
N GLU A 115 -8.88 15.31 -11.01
CA GLU A 115 -9.89 15.68 -12.02
C GLU A 115 -9.33 16.63 -13.10
N GLY A 116 -7.99 16.77 -13.15
CA GLY A 116 -7.29 17.59 -14.14
C GLY A 116 -7.13 19.07 -13.79
N ASP A 117 -7.49 19.49 -12.58
CA ASP A 117 -7.30 20.89 -12.18
C ASP A 117 -5.81 21.21 -11.97
N SER A 118 -5.41 22.41 -12.38
CA SER A 118 -4.07 22.93 -12.07
C SER A 118 -3.97 23.38 -10.61
N TRP A 119 -2.84 23.06 -9.97
CA TRP A 119 -2.55 23.43 -8.58
C TRP A 119 -1.19 24.15 -8.49
N ALA A 120 -0.97 24.87 -7.38
CA ALA A 120 0.28 25.57 -7.08
C ALA A 120 0.79 25.28 -5.65
N TYR A 121 -0.12 25.04 -4.70
CA TYR A 121 0.20 24.82 -3.29
C TYR A 121 -0.60 23.65 -2.73
N LYS A 122 -0.09 23.05 -1.65
CA LYS A 122 -0.78 21.96 -0.93
C LYS A 122 -0.70 22.23 0.56
N ILE A 123 -1.75 21.87 1.27
CA ILE A 123 -1.72 21.77 2.74
C ILE A 123 -1.93 20.32 3.09
N PHE A 124 -0.95 19.74 3.75
CA PHE A 124 -1.04 18.41 4.36
C PHE A 124 -1.18 18.56 5.87
N VAL A 125 -2.08 17.81 6.48
CA VAL A 125 -2.17 17.67 7.94
C VAL A 125 -1.86 16.22 8.27
N ASP A 126 -0.79 16.01 9.04
CA ASP A 126 -0.37 14.66 9.41
C ASP A 126 -1.20 14.09 10.56
N ALA A 127 -0.91 12.84 10.92
CA ALA A 127 -1.62 12.11 11.97
C ALA A 127 -1.47 12.73 13.38
N THR A 128 -0.49 13.61 13.59
CA THR A 128 -0.32 14.35 14.86
C THR A 128 -1.04 15.71 14.86
N GLY A 129 -1.68 16.07 13.74
CA GLY A 129 -2.35 17.35 13.55
C GLY A 129 -1.43 18.48 13.10
N GLN A 130 -0.16 18.19 12.78
CA GLN A 130 0.78 19.19 12.27
C GLN A 130 0.44 19.55 10.83
N ARG A 131 0.40 20.86 10.52
CA ARG A 131 0.00 21.37 9.20
C ARG A 131 1.21 21.83 8.41
N PHE A 132 1.38 21.29 7.22
CA PHE A 132 2.50 21.59 6.32
C PHE A 132 1.99 22.32 5.08
N LEU A 133 2.54 23.50 4.82
CA LEU A 133 2.42 24.14 3.50
C LEU A 133 3.49 23.58 2.58
N LEU A 134 3.09 22.81 1.57
CA LEU A 134 3.98 22.32 0.53
C LEU A 134 3.96 23.31 -0.63
N LYS A 135 5.15 23.77 -1.02
CA LYS A 135 5.32 24.71 -2.15
C LYS A 135 6.56 24.37 -2.96
N ASN A 136 6.55 24.75 -4.24
CA ASN A 136 7.78 24.73 -5.02
C ASN A 136 8.77 25.78 -4.48
N GLU A 137 10.06 25.53 -4.61
CA GLU A 137 11.12 26.40 -4.09
C GLU A 137 11.02 27.84 -4.62
N SER A 138 10.68 28.00 -5.91
CA SER A 138 10.48 29.29 -6.57
C SER A 138 9.22 30.05 -6.16
N GLU A 139 8.23 29.37 -5.57
CA GLU A 139 6.96 29.98 -5.22
C GLU A 139 7.07 30.72 -3.88
N PRO A 140 6.55 31.95 -3.76
CA PRO A 140 6.48 32.63 -2.48
C PRO A 140 5.43 31.97 -1.58
N ILE A 141 5.50 32.22 -0.27
CA ILE A 141 4.39 31.91 0.64
C ILE A 141 3.25 32.89 0.34
N PRO A 142 2.06 32.43 -0.08
CA PRO A 142 0.99 33.32 -0.46
C PRO A 142 0.26 33.88 0.77
N GLU A 143 -0.28 35.09 0.66
CA GLU A 143 -0.95 35.77 1.78
C GLU A 143 -2.12 34.95 2.34
N TRP A 144 -2.89 34.30 1.47
CA TRP A 144 -4.05 33.48 1.86
C TRP A 144 -3.68 32.27 2.72
N ALA A 145 -2.42 31.82 2.69
CA ALA A 145 -1.95 30.66 3.44
C ALA A 145 -1.53 31.03 4.87
N LYS A 146 -1.35 32.32 5.19
CA LYS A 146 -0.97 32.73 6.55
C LYS A 146 -1.99 32.22 7.57
N GLY A 147 -1.49 31.57 8.62
CA GLY A 147 -2.31 30.95 9.68
C GLY A 147 -2.89 29.58 9.35
N LYS A 148 -2.72 29.07 8.12
CA LYS A 148 -3.20 27.74 7.70
C LYS A 148 -2.16 26.62 7.82
N TYR A 149 -0.92 26.94 8.17
CA TYR A 149 0.18 26.00 8.30
C TYR A 149 1.00 26.28 9.56
N ASP A 150 1.76 25.28 10.00
CA ASP A 150 2.72 25.35 11.08
C ASP A 150 4.16 25.34 10.53
N ILE A 151 4.41 24.53 9.50
CA ILE A 151 5.72 24.38 8.84
C ILE A 151 5.59 24.57 7.32
N VAL A 152 6.59 25.17 6.69
CA VAL A 152 6.69 25.27 5.22
C VAL A 152 7.74 24.29 4.72
N ILE A 153 7.37 23.48 3.73
CA ILE A 153 8.25 22.50 3.11
C ILE A 153 8.37 22.81 1.62
N ASN A 154 9.61 22.93 1.14
CA ASN A 154 9.90 23.02 -0.28
C ASN A 154 9.87 21.63 -0.89
N VAL A 155 9.04 21.46 -1.93
CA VAL A 155 8.90 20.23 -2.71
C VAL A 155 9.46 20.44 -4.14
N PRO A 156 9.94 19.38 -4.82
CA PRO A 156 10.08 18.01 -4.34
C PRO A 156 11.14 17.87 -3.24
N LEU A 157 10.93 16.92 -2.31
CA LEU A 157 11.94 16.57 -1.30
C LEU A 157 13.20 16.00 -1.98
N LYS A 158 14.37 16.26 -1.37
CA LYS A 158 15.71 15.90 -1.87
C LYS A 158 16.57 15.20 -0.82
N ASN A 159 16.20 15.31 0.45
CA ASN A 159 16.96 14.78 1.58
C ASN A 159 16.02 14.37 2.72
N VAL A 160 15.73 13.08 2.83
CA VAL A 160 14.80 12.54 3.84
C VAL A 160 15.39 11.36 4.60
N VAL A 161 14.86 11.12 5.79
CA VAL A 161 15.03 9.87 6.52
C VAL A 161 13.67 9.19 6.60
N VAL A 162 13.65 7.87 6.41
CA VAL A 162 12.44 7.05 6.51
C VAL A 162 12.58 6.06 7.66
N MET A 163 11.47 5.81 8.34
CA MET A 163 11.41 4.97 9.52
C MET A 163 10.93 3.54 9.20
N SER A 164 10.17 3.37 8.11
CA SER A 164 9.56 2.09 7.75
C SER A 164 9.81 1.68 6.29
N SER A 165 9.82 0.37 6.04
CA SER A 165 9.80 -0.17 4.68
C SER A 165 8.48 0.07 3.95
N THR A 166 7.36 0.24 4.68
CA THR A 166 6.05 0.56 4.08
C THR A 166 6.01 1.98 3.50
N GLU A 167 6.70 2.95 4.13
CA GLU A 167 6.90 4.29 3.57
C GLU A 167 7.64 4.20 2.23
N ILE A 168 8.71 3.39 2.18
CA ILE A 168 9.47 3.13 0.96
C ILE A 168 8.59 2.44 -0.10
N ALA A 169 7.74 1.50 0.30
CA ALA A 169 6.79 0.84 -0.58
C ALA A 169 5.86 1.84 -1.25
N LEU A 170 5.34 2.83 -0.51
CA LEU A 170 4.47 3.88 -1.05
C LEU A 170 5.24 4.93 -1.88
N MET A 171 6.54 5.11 -1.64
CA MET A 171 7.40 5.95 -2.47
C MET A 171 7.78 5.28 -3.81
N MET A 172 7.91 3.95 -3.84
CA MET A 172 8.43 3.21 -4.98
C MET A 172 7.64 3.41 -6.29
N PRO A 173 6.29 3.40 -6.30
CA PRO A 173 5.49 3.70 -7.48
C PRO A 173 5.74 5.08 -8.09
N LEU A 174 6.24 6.03 -7.29
CA LEU A 174 6.50 7.41 -7.70
C LEU A 174 7.90 7.59 -8.30
N ASN A 175 8.73 6.55 -8.28
CA ASN A 175 10.15 6.59 -8.63
C ASN A 175 10.42 6.43 -10.14
N ASP A 176 9.62 7.05 -11.00
CA ASP A 176 9.71 6.95 -12.47
C ASP A 176 11.03 7.46 -13.09
N SER A 177 11.84 8.21 -12.32
CA SER A 177 13.15 8.72 -12.74
C SER A 177 14.24 8.61 -11.65
N GLU A 178 14.14 7.62 -10.75
CA GLU A 178 15.03 7.41 -9.58
C GLU A 178 15.09 8.60 -8.59
N SER A 179 14.32 9.68 -8.82
CA SER A 179 14.43 10.92 -8.05
C SER A 179 13.85 10.83 -6.64
N VAL A 180 12.90 9.90 -6.41
CA VAL A 180 12.24 9.75 -5.12
C VAL A 180 13.13 8.94 -4.18
N ILE A 181 13.60 7.78 -4.63
CA ILE A 181 14.45 6.91 -3.80
C ILE A 181 15.83 7.53 -3.57
N SER A 182 16.40 8.19 -4.57
CA SER A 182 17.66 8.94 -4.38
C SER A 182 17.55 10.10 -3.39
N SER A 183 16.34 10.56 -3.03
CA SER A 183 16.15 11.58 -1.99
C SER A 183 16.28 11.03 -0.57
N ILE A 184 16.12 9.71 -0.39
CA ILE A 184 16.33 9.03 0.89
C ILE A 184 17.83 9.02 1.17
N LYS A 185 18.23 9.51 2.34
CA LYS A 185 19.63 9.54 2.81
C LYS A 185 19.86 8.72 4.07
N GLY A 186 18.78 8.40 4.78
CA GLY A 186 18.82 7.51 5.94
C GLY A 186 17.62 6.60 6.00
N ILE A 187 17.83 5.37 6.45
CA ILE A 187 16.77 4.41 6.73
C ILE A 187 16.98 3.87 8.14
N MET A 188 15.94 3.90 8.97
CA MET A 188 15.94 3.13 10.22
C MET A 188 15.81 1.64 9.88
N TRP A 189 16.58 0.80 10.57
CA TRP A 189 16.71 -0.64 10.29
C TRP A 189 17.33 -0.97 8.93
N GLY A 190 18.11 -0.05 8.33
CA GLY A 190 18.68 -0.24 6.99
C GLY A 190 19.50 -1.53 6.83
N GLY A 191 20.26 -1.94 7.85
CA GLY A 191 20.99 -3.21 7.88
C GLY A 191 20.33 -4.30 8.72
N GLY A 192 19.11 -4.09 9.20
CA GLY A 192 18.41 -4.97 10.14
C GLY A 192 17.75 -6.19 9.50
N TYR A 193 17.46 -6.13 8.21
CA TYR A 193 16.81 -7.21 7.46
C TYR A 193 17.16 -7.13 5.97
N LYS A 194 16.80 -8.18 5.23
CA LYS A 194 16.98 -8.25 3.77
C LYS A 194 15.99 -7.31 3.08
N TRP A 195 16.46 -6.46 2.19
CA TRP A 195 15.60 -5.64 1.34
C TRP A 195 15.24 -6.38 0.05
N TYR A 196 13.98 -6.23 -0.37
CA TYR A 196 13.44 -6.72 -1.63
C TYR A 196 13.34 -5.64 -2.70
N PHE A 197 13.77 -4.42 -2.35
CA PHE A 197 14.01 -3.33 -3.29
C PHE A 197 15.48 -3.32 -3.71
N GLU A 198 15.76 -3.67 -4.97
CA GLU A 198 17.15 -3.73 -5.50
C GLU A 198 17.87 -2.37 -5.37
N GLU A 199 17.16 -1.27 -5.61
CA GLU A 199 17.71 0.08 -5.52
C GLU A 199 18.09 0.46 -4.08
N ILE A 200 17.34 0.00 -3.08
CA ILE A 200 17.66 0.23 -1.66
C ILE A 200 18.90 -0.58 -1.27
N ASN A 201 18.99 -1.86 -1.67
CA ASN A 201 20.21 -2.67 -1.44
C ASN A 201 21.44 -1.98 -2.04
N ARG A 202 21.38 -1.59 -3.32
CA ARG A 202 22.49 -0.91 -4.01
C ARG A 202 22.87 0.40 -3.33
N SER A 203 21.89 1.17 -2.86
CA SER A 203 22.11 2.46 -2.21
C SER A 203 22.69 2.33 -0.80
N LEU A 204 22.32 1.28 -0.06
CA LEU A 204 22.93 0.94 1.22
C LEU A 204 24.38 0.44 1.02
N GLU A 205 24.61 -0.43 0.05
CA GLU A 205 25.94 -0.97 -0.27
C GLU A 205 26.94 0.12 -0.70
N ASN A 206 26.49 1.08 -1.50
CA ASN A 206 27.35 2.18 -1.96
C ASN A 206 27.41 3.37 -0.98
N GLY A 207 26.66 3.32 0.13
CA GLY A 207 26.65 4.34 1.19
C GLY A 207 25.91 5.64 0.85
N SER A 208 25.17 5.70 -0.26
CA SER A 208 24.31 6.85 -0.59
C SER A 208 23.05 6.93 0.26
N ILE A 209 22.60 5.78 0.78
CA ILE A 209 21.66 5.65 1.90
C ILE A 209 22.42 5.08 3.09
N ILE A 210 22.22 5.68 4.26
CA ILE A 210 22.89 5.27 5.49
C ILE A 210 21.89 4.56 6.41
N ASP A 211 22.27 3.40 6.95
CA ASP A 211 21.55 2.84 8.10
C ASP A 211 21.78 3.73 9.34
N VAL A 212 20.69 4.30 9.82
CA VAL A 212 20.66 5.20 10.99
C VAL A 212 20.25 4.49 12.28
N GLY A 213 20.30 3.15 12.32
CA GLY A 213 20.00 2.36 13.51
C GLY A 213 18.54 1.94 13.59
N SER A 214 18.17 1.23 14.66
CA SER A 214 16.78 0.83 14.89
C SER A 214 15.94 1.97 15.45
N THR A 215 14.63 1.85 15.35
CA THR A 215 13.66 2.74 16.00
C THR A 215 13.76 2.76 17.52
N TYR A 216 14.22 1.66 18.14
CA TYR A 216 14.51 1.60 19.59
C TYR A 216 15.85 2.22 19.99
N ASN A 217 16.81 2.33 19.06
CA ASN A 217 18.14 2.88 19.32
C ASN A 217 18.68 3.62 18.08
N PRO A 218 18.03 4.71 17.67
CA PRO A 218 18.42 5.48 16.49
C PRO A 218 19.75 6.19 16.74
N ASN A 219 20.59 6.22 15.71
CA ASN A 219 21.85 6.96 15.71
C ASN A 219 21.58 8.43 15.34
N TRP A 220 21.26 9.23 16.36
CA TRP A 220 20.96 10.65 16.18
C TRP A 220 22.13 11.47 15.64
N ASP A 221 23.39 11.09 15.90
CA ASP A 221 24.54 11.77 15.31
C ASP A 221 24.54 11.63 13.79
N LYS A 222 24.26 10.43 13.26
CA LYS A 222 24.09 10.21 11.82
C LYS A 222 22.90 11.01 11.26
N ILE A 223 21.75 10.95 11.94
CA ILE A 223 20.53 11.65 11.51
C ILE A 223 20.77 13.16 11.44
N VAL A 224 21.38 13.76 12.47
CA VAL A 224 21.71 15.20 12.49
C VAL A 224 22.71 15.53 11.38
N ASN A 225 23.72 14.69 11.16
CA ASN A 225 24.71 14.89 10.08
C ASN A 225 24.08 14.80 8.68
N ILE A 226 23.03 14.00 8.48
CA ILE A 226 22.25 13.97 7.23
C ILE A 226 21.55 15.32 7.00
N SER A 227 21.19 16.05 8.07
CA SER A 227 20.42 17.31 8.01
C SER A 227 19.13 17.17 7.18
N PRO A 228 18.24 16.22 7.54
CA PRO A 228 17.06 15.90 6.73
C PRO A 228 16.10 17.08 6.65
N GLN A 229 15.47 17.23 5.48
CA GLN A 229 14.32 18.13 5.32
C GLN A 229 13.12 17.62 6.12
N VAL A 230 12.94 16.30 6.13
CA VAL A 230 11.85 15.59 6.81
C VAL A 230 12.36 14.22 7.27
N ILE A 231 11.93 13.81 8.46
CA ILE A 231 11.90 12.40 8.86
C ILE A 231 10.45 11.92 8.76
N PHE A 232 10.19 10.93 7.90
CA PHE A 232 8.89 10.23 7.90
C PHE A 232 8.88 9.26 9.07
N VAL A 233 7.78 9.27 9.84
CA VAL A 233 7.61 8.48 11.04
C VAL A 233 6.19 7.91 11.07
N TYR A 234 6.01 6.68 11.54
CA TYR A 234 4.72 6.21 12.02
C TYR A 234 4.51 6.64 13.49
N PRO A 235 3.36 7.24 13.88
CA PRO A 235 3.09 7.59 15.27
C PRO A 235 2.71 6.33 16.08
N GLY A 236 2.80 6.40 17.42
CA GLY A 236 2.58 5.26 18.32
C GLY A 236 3.79 4.34 18.45
N TYR A 237 3.70 3.36 19.36
CA TYR A 237 4.80 2.45 19.70
C TYR A 237 6.11 3.18 20.03
N ASP A 238 7.19 2.90 19.30
CA ASP A 238 8.48 3.56 19.38
C ASP A 238 8.56 4.87 18.57
N GLY A 239 7.62 5.08 17.65
CA GLY A 239 7.50 6.30 16.86
C GLY A 239 7.27 7.56 17.69
N ASP A 240 6.52 7.47 18.80
CA ASP A 240 6.29 8.60 19.70
C ASP A 240 7.60 9.12 20.32
N ALA A 241 8.52 8.22 20.66
CA ALA A 241 9.84 8.61 21.16
C ALA A 241 10.70 9.29 20.08
N ILE A 242 10.59 8.83 18.83
CA ILE A 242 11.24 9.49 17.67
C ILE A 242 10.66 10.89 17.46
N ILE A 243 9.35 11.04 17.52
CA ILE A 243 8.64 12.32 17.37
C ILE A 243 9.10 13.31 18.45
N GLU A 244 9.09 12.92 19.72
CA GLU A 244 9.56 13.79 20.81
C GLU A 244 11.02 14.20 20.62
N LYS A 245 11.87 13.28 20.17
CA LYS A 245 13.26 13.59 19.91
C LYS A 245 13.46 14.53 18.71
N CYS A 246 12.64 14.40 17.66
CA CYS A 246 12.63 15.35 16.54
C CYS A 246 12.27 16.77 17.04
N LYS A 247 11.26 16.89 17.91
CA LYS A 247 10.87 18.17 18.53
C LYS A 247 12.01 18.77 19.35
N GLU A 248 12.68 17.98 20.19
CA GLU A 248 13.83 18.41 20.99
C GLU A 248 14.98 18.96 20.12
N LEU A 249 15.24 18.32 18.98
CA LEU A 249 16.34 18.67 18.08
C LEU A 249 15.97 19.74 17.03
N GLY A 250 14.70 20.14 16.96
CA GLY A 250 14.20 21.04 15.92
C GLY A 250 14.23 20.43 14.52
N ILE A 251 14.16 19.10 14.41
CA ILE A 251 14.08 18.38 13.14
C ILE A 251 12.61 18.25 12.75
N THR A 252 12.29 18.53 11.49
CA THR A 252 10.92 18.37 10.97
C THR A 252 10.62 16.89 10.79
N TYR A 253 9.53 16.41 11.37
CA TYR A 253 8.98 15.08 11.12
C TYR A 253 7.65 15.21 10.36
N VAL A 254 7.23 14.13 9.71
CA VAL A 254 5.89 13.99 9.11
C VAL A 254 5.33 12.64 9.54
N ALA A 255 4.20 12.65 10.23
CA ALA A 255 3.57 11.43 10.74
C ALA A 255 2.70 10.71 9.68
N ASP A 256 3.16 9.55 9.23
CA ASP A 256 2.45 8.60 8.36
C ASP A 256 1.60 7.63 9.20
N ALA A 257 0.29 7.61 8.98
CA ALA A 257 -0.64 6.74 9.69
C ALA A 257 -1.33 5.73 8.76
N GLU A 258 -0.68 5.34 7.66
CA GLU A 258 -1.24 4.35 6.71
C GLU A 258 -1.71 3.08 7.43
N TYR A 259 -0.98 2.60 8.44
CA TYR A 259 -1.29 1.37 9.15
C TYR A 259 -2.58 1.44 9.99
N LEU A 260 -3.10 2.64 10.27
CA LEU A 260 -4.36 2.85 11.02
C LEU A 260 -5.60 2.88 10.10
N GLU A 261 -5.41 2.83 8.78
CA GLU A 261 -6.53 2.85 7.84
C GLU A 261 -7.37 1.57 7.92
N PRO A 262 -8.71 1.69 7.94
CA PRO A 262 -9.60 0.52 8.10
C PRO A 262 -9.73 -0.31 6.82
N THR A 263 -9.19 0.16 5.69
CA THR A 263 -9.28 -0.53 4.40
C THR A 263 -7.92 -0.57 3.72
N CYS A 264 -7.66 -1.65 2.98
CA CYS A 264 -6.42 -1.82 2.23
C CYS A 264 -6.22 -0.73 1.16
N LEU A 265 -7.31 -0.27 0.53
CA LEU A 265 -7.29 0.86 -0.39
C LEU A 265 -7.00 2.18 0.32
N GLY A 266 -7.46 2.36 1.57
CA GLY A 266 -7.09 3.48 2.41
C GLY A 266 -5.59 3.52 2.67
N ARG A 267 -5.00 2.38 3.02
CA ARG A 267 -3.55 2.24 3.24
C ARG A 267 -2.75 2.64 2.01
N CYS A 268 -3.03 2.04 0.85
CA CYS A 268 -2.26 2.32 -0.37
C CYS A 268 -2.53 3.72 -0.96
N GLU A 269 -3.64 4.38 -0.57
CA GLU A 269 -3.92 5.76 -0.98
C GLU A 269 -2.95 6.78 -0.38
N TRP A 270 -2.21 6.44 0.68
CA TRP A 270 -1.13 7.25 1.22
C TRP A 270 0.02 7.49 0.23
N VAL A 271 0.09 6.74 -0.87
CA VAL A 271 0.91 7.10 -2.05
C VAL A 271 0.67 8.55 -2.50
N LYS A 272 -0.55 9.07 -2.32
CA LYS A 272 -0.93 10.45 -2.67
C LYS A 272 -0.29 11.47 -1.73
N MET A 273 -0.04 11.14 -0.46
CA MET A 273 0.76 11.96 0.45
C MET A 273 2.17 12.12 -0.09
N PHE A 274 2.86 11.01 -0.38
CA PHE A 274 4.20 11.05 -0.94
C PHE A 274 4.22 11.79 -2.29
N ALA A 275 3.22 11.57 -3.14
CA ALA A 275 3.10 12.29 -4.40
C ALA A 275 3.01 13.82 -4.20
N ALA A 276 2.32 14.28 -3.17
CA ALA A 276 2.27 15.69 -2.81
C ALA A 276 3.64 16.25 -2.41
N PHE A 277 4.45 15.47 -1.70
CA PHE A 277 5.83 15.83 -1.32
C PHE A 277 6.84 15.79 -2.47
N TYR A 278 6.52 15.11 -3.58
CA TYR A 278 7.40 14.98 -4.75
C TYR A 278 6.86 15.60 -6.04
N ASN A 279 5.67 16.21 -6.04
CA ASN A 279 4.96 16.72 -7.23
C ASN A 279 4.72 15.62 -8.28
N LYS A 280 4.21 14.48 -7.84
CA LYS A 280 4.01 13.27 -8.65
C LYS A 280 2.53 12.84 -8.73
N GLU A 281 1.59 13.79 -8.65
CA GLU A 281 0.14 13.53 -8.64
C GLU A 281 -0.31 12.68 -9.83
N ASP A 282 0.20 12.93 -11.03
CA ASP A 282 -0.14 12.14 -12.23
C ASP A 282 0.33 10.68 -12.13
N VAL A 283 1.50 10.45 -11.53
CA VAL A 283 2.04 9.09 -11.33
C VAL A 283 1.20 8.36 -10.28
N ALA A 284 0.89 9.04 -9.18
CA ALA A 284 0.00 8.51 -8.14
C ALA A 284 -1.39 8.21 -8.66
N LYS A 285 -1.97 9.07 -9.52
CA LYS A 285 -3.27 8.84 -10.17
C LYS A 285 -3.24 7.53 -10.97
N ARG A 286 -2.24 7.32 -11.82
CA ARG A 286 -2.13 6.10 -12.64
C ARG A 286 -1.92 4.85 -11.78
N TYR A 287 -0.98 4.91 -10.83
CA TYR A 287 -0.71 3.81 -9.91
C TYR A 287 -1.98 3.42 -9.13
N PHE A 288 -2.64 4.39 -8.51
CA PHE A 288 -3.79 4.14 -7.65
C PHE A 288 -5.01 3.69 -8.45
N THR A 289 -5.21 4.21 -9.67
CA THR A 289 -6.27 3.73 -10.58
C THR A 289 -6.11 2.25 -10.90
N ARG A 290 -4.88 1.80 -11.17
CA ARG A 290 -4.58 0.37 -11.35
C ARG A 290 -4.92 -0.44 -10.11
N VAL A 291 -4.40 -0.04 -8.96
CA VAL A 291 -4.62 -0.78 -7.71
C VAL A 291 -6.12 -0.87 -7.41
N GLU A 292 -6.84 0.26 -7.45
CA GLU A 292 -8.27 0.34 -7.17
C GLU A 292 -9.10 -0.58 -8.08
N LYS A 293 -8.94 -0.46 -9.41
CA LYS A 293 -9.72 -1.26 -10.36
C LYS A 293 -9.46 -2.75 -10.19
N ARG A 294 -8.20 -3.14 -10.00
CA ARG A 294 -7.82 -4.55 -9.81
C ARG A 294 -8.25 -5.12 -8.46
N SER A 295 -8.25 -4.31 -7.41
CA SER A 295 -8.84 -4.70 -6.12
C SER A 295 -10.33 -5.00 -6.28
N PHE A 296 -11.08 -4.17 -7.01
CA PHE A 296 -12.50 -4.44 -7.26
C PHE A 296 -12.77 -5.61 -8.20
N ASP A 297 -11.83 -5.96 -9.09
CA ASP A 297 -11.93 -7.18 -9.90
C ASP A 297 -11.97 -8.45 -9.02
N VAL A 298 -11.23 -8.48 -7.89
CA VAL A 298 -11.34 -9.58 -6.90
C VAL A 298 -12.77 -9.68 -6.36
N LYS A 299 -13.38 -8.54 -6.05
CA LYS A 299 -14.76 -8.48 -5.55
C LYS A 299 -15.77 -9.00 -6.56
N ARG A 300 -15.62 -8.63 -7.84
CA ARG A 300 -16.47 -9.14 -8.94
C ARG A 300 -16.31 -10.65 -9.10
N LYS A 301 -15.08 -11.14 -9.19
CA LYS A 301 -14.77 -12.57 -9.37
C LYS A 301 -15.31 -13.45 -8.23
N THR A 302 -15.30 -12.93 -7.00
CA THR A 302 -15.75 -13.68 -5.82
C THR A 302 -17.22 -13.45 -5.48
N TYR A 303 -17.92 -12.54 -6.16
CA TYR A 303 -19.29 -12.16 -5.84
C TYR A 303 -20.26 -13.35 -5.77
N ASN A 304 -20.08 -14.34 -6.65
CA ASN A 304 -20.91 -15.55 -6.74
C ASN A 304 -20.32 -16.78 -6.02
N CYS A 305 -19.20 -16.62 -5.29
CA CYS A 305 -18.59 -17.69 -4.50
C CYS A 305 -19.37 -17.94 -3.19
N ASP A 306 -19.02 -19.00 -2.45
CA ASP A 306 -19.67 -19.33 -1.18
C ASP A 306 -19.24 -18.35 -0.06
N PRO A 307 -20.13 -17.49 0.48
CA PRO A 307 -19.77 -16.56 1.54
C PRO A 307 -19.38 -17.24 2.87
N ASN A 308 -19.66 -18.53 3.01
CA ASN A 308 -19.46 -19.26 4.27
C ASN A 308 -18.07 -19.89 4.40
N VAL A 309 -17.15 -19.69 3.45
CA VAL A 309 -15.74 -20.08 3.62
C VAL A 309 -15.20 -19.36 4.87
N LEU A 310 -14.91 -20.13 5.92
CA LEU A 310 -14.54 -19.57 7.21
C LEU A 310 -13.02 -19.38 7.29
N VAL A 311 -12.58 -18.14 7.43
CA VAL A 311 -11.16 -17.76 7.45
C VAL A 311 -10.72 -17.41 8.87
N ALA A 312 -9.69 -18.11 9.34
CA ALA A 312 -8.91 -17.71 10.51
C ALA A 312 -7.67 -16.94 10.07
N TRP A 313 -7.44 -15.78 10.67
CA TRP A 313 -6.21 -15.02 10.52
C TRP A 313 -5.68 -14.72 11.92
N GLY A 314 -4.47 -15.18 12.21
CA GLY A 314 -3.85 -14.92 13.50
C GLY A 314 -2.71 -15.88 13.82
N GLU A 315 -1.91 -15.47 14.79
CA GLU A 315 -0.73 -16.17 15.26
C GLU A 315 -0.56 -16.02 16.76
N ASN A 316 -0.23 -17.12 17.42
CA ASN A 316 0.10 -17.12 18.82
C ASN A 316 1.55 -16.72 19.04
N TYR A 317 1.76 -15.73 19.90
CA TYR A 317 3.06 -15.26 20.33
C TYR A 317 3.16 -15.38 21.86
N PRO A 318 3.45 -16.57 22.43
CA PRO A 318 3.51 -16.76 23.88
C PRO A 318 4.45 -15.78 24.59
N LYS A 319 5.58 -15.44 23.95
CA LYS A 319 6.55 -14.46 24.48
C LYS A 319 6.00 -13.04 24.58
N TRP A 320 5.00 -12.71 23.77
CA TRP A 320 4.35 -11.40 23.71
C TRP A 320 2.96 -11.40 24.36
N GLY A 321 2.57 -12.52 25.00
CA GLY A 321 1.45 -12.56 25.93
C GLY A 321 0.12 -13.00 25.33
N GLY A 322 0.08 -13.51 24.10
CA GLY A 322 -1.14 -14.12 23.56
C GLY A 322 -1.16 -14.32 22.05
N THR A 323 -2.35 -14.63 21.56
CA THR A 323 -2.67 -14.76 20.14
C THR A 323 -3.24 -13.46 19.61
N TYR A 324 -2.66 -12.97 18.51
CA TYR A 324 -3.05 -11.72 17.89
C TYR A 324 -3.93 -12.00 16.70
N VAL A 325 -5.11 -11.39 16.69
CA VAL A 325 -6.11 -11.53 15.63
C VAL A 325 -6.57 -10.15 15.18
N PRO A 326 -6.70 -9.90 13.86
CA PRO A 326 -7.30 -8.67 13.38
C PRO A 326 -8.69 -8.41 13.96
N GLU A 327 -8.98 -7.16 14.31
CA GLU A 327 -10.32 -6.78 14.75
C GLU A 327 -11.29 -6.65 13.55
N ALA A 328 -12.59 -6.64 13.84
CA ALA A 328 -13.66 -6.76 12.86
C ALA A 328 -13.75 -5.63 11.83
N GLN A 329 -13.21 -4.44 12.12
CA GLN A 329 -13.14 -3.30 11.20
C GLN A 329 -11.71 -3.03 10.71
N SER A 330 -10.79 -3.98 10.91
CA SER A 330 -9.44 -3.91 10.35
C SER A 330 -9.45 -4.05 8.82
N TYR A 331 -8.37 -3.60 8.17
CA TYR A 331 -8.22 -3.81 6.73
C TYR A 331 -8.23 -5.30 6.37
N VAL A 332 -7.62 -6.17 7.20
CA VAL A 332 -7.60 -7.62 6.98
C VAL A 332 -9.01 -8.23 7.01
N ALA A 333 -9.80 -7.88 8.01
CA ALA A 333 -11.18 -8.38 8.10
C ALA A 333 -12.01 -7.90 6.89
N THR A 334 -11.81 -6.65 6.46
CA THR A 334 -12.46 -6.07 5.28
C THR A 334 -12.02 -6.74 3.97
N GLU A 335 -10.74 -7.08 3.81
CA GLU A 335 -10.23 -7.82 2.65
C GLU A 335 -10.91 -9.20 2.52
N ILE A 336 -11.05 -9.92 3.63
CA ILE A 336 -11.71 -11.23 3.67
C ILE A 336 -13.20 -11.11 3.36
N THR A 337 -13.89 -10.18 4.00
CA THR A 337 -15.36 -10.08 3.97
C THR A 337 -15.87 -9.34 2.74
N ASP A 338 -15.37 -8.13 2.48
CA ASP A 338 -15.91 -7.23 1.47
C ASP A 338 -15.30 -7.42 0.07
N PHE A 339 -14.05 -7.90 -0.02
CA PHE A 339 -13.36 -8.12 -1.30
C PHE A 339 -13.33 -9.58 -1.72
N CYS A 340 -13.14 -10.51 -0.79
CA CYS A 340 -13.06 -11.94 -1.12
C CYS A 340 -14.35 -12.71 -0.88
N HIS A 341 -15.44 -12.06 -0.45
CA HIS A 341 -16.74 -12.71 -0.24
C HIS A 341 -16.63 -13.96 0.67
N ALA A 342 -16.10 -13.80 1.88
CA ALA A 342 -15.89 -14.88 2.84
C ALA A 342 -16.19 -14.47 4.28
N SER A 343 -16.24 -15.45 5.19
CA SER A 343 -16.58 -15.23 6.59
C SER A 343 -15.31 -15.13 7.45
N TYR A 344 -15.11 -13.99 8.12
CA TYR A 344 -14.01 -13.82 9.08
C TYR A 344 -14.40 -14.30 10.47
N ILE A 345 -13.59 -15.19 11.05
CA ILE A 345 -13.96 -15.90 12.27
C ILE A 345 -14.02 -15.01 13.50
N PHE A 346 -13.25 -13.91 13.60
CA PHE A 346 -13.18 -13.02 14.77
C PHE A 346 -13.93 -11.69 14.58
N SER A 347 -15.00 -11.70 13.78
CA SER A 347 -15.84 -10.52 13.47
C SER A 347 -16.62 -9.95 14.68
N ASP A 348 -16.55 -10.59 15.84
CA ASP A 348 -17.12 -10.16 17.12
C ASP A 348 -16.19 -9.26 17.95
N TYR A 349 -14.90 -9.15 17.61
CA TYR A 349 -13.96 -8.24 18.28
C TYR A 349 -13.97 -6.86 17.59
N PRO A 350 -14.56 -5.82 18.20
CA PRO A 350 -14.68 -4.52 17.56
C PRO A 350 -13.35 -3.75 17.56
N GLY A 351 -13.08 -3.03 16.48
CA GLY A 351 -11.94 -2.15 16.33
C GLY A 351 -11.30 -2.27 14.94
N THR A 352 -10.36 -1.37 14.65
CA THR A 352 -9.64 -1.31 13.36
C THR A 352 -8.23 -1.89 13.44
N GLY A 353 -7.79 -2.30 14.64
CA GLY A 353 -6.45 -2.80 14.91
C GLY A 353 -6.42 -4.32 15.07
N SER A 354 -5.74 -4.77 16.13
CA SER A 354 -5.54 -6.18 16.47
C SER A 354 -5.89 -6.42 17.93
N ALA A 355 -6.67 -7.46 18.18
CA ALA A 355 -7.02 -7.92 19.51
C ALA A 355 -6.03 -9.00 19.98
N THR A 356 -5.71 -9.00 21.27
CA THR A 356 -4.94 -10.07 21.91
C THR A 356 -5.87 -10.98 22.71
N ILE A 357 -5.89 -12.26 22.38
CA ILE A 357 -6.70 -13.30 23.01
C ILE A 357 -5.82 -14.46 23.51
N ASP A 358 -6.35 -15.31 24.39
CA ASP A 358 -5.66 -16.55 24.76
C ASP A 358 -5.68 -17.57 23.62
N TYR A 359 -4.67 -18.44 23.60
CA TYR A 359 -4.52 -19.44 22.54
C TYR A 359 -5.65 -20.45 22.53
N GLU A 360 -6.16 -20.85 23.71
CA GLU A 360 -7.26 -21.81 23.81
C GLU A 360 -8.53 -21.28 23.13
N THR A 361 -8.85 -20.00 23.33
CA THR A 361 -9.95 -19.29 22.64
C THR A 361 -9.71 -19.23 21.13
N PHE A 362 -8.49 -18.92 20.70
CA PHE A 362 -8.14 -18.94 19.27
C PHE A 362 -8.33 -20.36 18.68
N ALA A 363 -7.75 -21.37 19.32
CA ALA A 363 -7.73 -22.74 18.85
C ALA A 363 -9.13 -23.36 18.78
N GLU A 364 -9.98 -23.12 19.79
CA GLU A 364 -11.35 -23.62 19.80
C GLU A 364 -12.18 -23.08 18.63
N ARG A 365 -11.92 -21.84 18.21
CA ARG A 365 -12.58 -21.22 17.05
C ARG A 365 -11.93 -21.68 15.74
N ALA A 366 -10.61 -21.49 15.61
CA ALA A 366 -9.85 -21.76 14.40
C ALA A 366 -9.84 -23.23 13.98
N LYS A 367 -10.07 -24.19 14.90
CA LYS A 367 -10.10 -25.63 14.56
C LYS A 367 -11.08 -25.99 13.44
N ASN A 368 -12.14 -25.20 13.26
CA ASN A 368 -13.17 -25.43 12.24
C ASN A 368 -12.99 -24.56 10.97
N ALA A 369 -12.00 -23.66 10.94
CA ALA A 369 -11.78 -22.78 9.79
C ALA A 369 -11.40 -23.58 8.53
N ASP A 370 -11.90 -23.13 7.39
CA ASP A 370 -11.56 -23.68 6.07
C ASP A 370 -10.15 -23.28 5.63
N VAL A 371 -9.78 -22.05 5.95
CA VAL A 371 -8.48 -21.44 5.64
C VAL A 371 -7.91 -20.87 6.92
N TRP A 372 -6.61 -21.09 7.16
CA TRP A 372 -5.87 -20.42 8.22
C TRP A 372 -4.66 -19.70 7.63
N ILE A 373 -4.61 -18.39 7.87
CA ILE A 373 -3.51 -17.51 7.49
C ILE A 373 -2.74 -17.10 8.76
N VAL A 374 -1.44 -17.36 8.75
CA VAL A 374 -0.50 -16.99 9.80
C VAL A 374 0.22 -15.71 9.34
N PRO A 375 0.03 -14.54 9.99
CA PRO A 375 0.64 -13.26 9.60
C PRO A 375 2.13 -13.17 9.93
N SER A 376 2.91 -14.10 9.37
CA SER A 376 4.34 -14.20 9.58
C SER A 376 4.95 -15.04 8.47
N SER A 377 6.25 -14.86 8.26
CA SER A 377 6.99 -15.59 7.24
C SER A 377 7.75 -16.75 7.86
N THR A 378 8.16 -17.73 7.03
CA THR A 378 8.91 -18.91 7.50
C THR A 378 10.20 -18.58 8.27
N THR A 379 10.74 -17.37 8.06
CA THR A 379 11.87 -16.82 8.82
C THR A 379 11.59 -16.76 10.33
N TRP A 380 10.36 -16.49 10.71
CA TRP A 380 9.93 -16.29 12.10
C TRP A 380 9.08 -17.43 12.67
N LEU A 381 8.68 -18.39 11.83
CA LEU A 381 7.82 -19.53 12.22
C LEU A 381 8.58 -20.77 12.75
N SER A 382 9.85 -20.64 13.11
CA SER A 382 10.65 -21.77 13.63
C SER A 382 10.08 -22.43 14.88
N THR A 383 9.27 -21.70 15.68
CA THR A 383 8.60 -22.18 16.90
C THR A 383 7.11 -22.45 16.69
N PHE A 384 6.62 -22.48 15.45
CA PHE A 384 5.19 -22.57 15.15
C PHE A 384 4.48 -23.72 15.87
N LYS A 385 5.12 -24.90 15.94
CA LYS A 385 4.52 -26.09 16.57
C LYS A 385 4.38 -25.93 18.08
N GLU A 386 5.40 -25.36 18.72
CA GLU A 386 5.39 -25.05 20.15
C GLU A 386 4.38 -23.96 20.47
N ASP A 387 4.27 -22.96 19.60
CA ASP A 387 3.37 -21.83 19.77
C ASP A 387 1.90 -22.19 19.48
N HIS A 388 1.64 -23.25 18.70
CA HIS A 388 0.29 -23.67 18.32
C HIS A 388 -0.01 -25.14 18.66
N PRO A 389 0.02 -25.57 19.94
CA PRO A 389 -0.20 -26.97 20.30
C PRO A 389 -1.58 -27.50 19.86
N GLY A 390 -1.59 -28.63 19.15
CA GLY A 390 -2.82 -29.26 18.65
C GLY A 390 -3.29 -28.75 17.28
N TYR A 391 -2.50 -27.90 16.61
CA TYR A 391 -2.75 -27.40 15.26
C TYR A 391 -3.04 -28.52 14.24
N GLU A 392 -2.48 -29.74 14.43
CA GLU A 392 -2.70 -30.87 13.51
C GLU A 392 -4.18 -31.30 13.45
N THR A 393 -4.97 -30.91 14.46
CA THR A 393 -6.39 -31.22 14.52
C THR A 393 -7.26 -30.28 13.69
N PHE A 394 -6.74 -29.11 13.31
CA PHE A 394 -7.51 -28.05 12.65
C PHE A 394 -7.88 -28.45 11.22
N LYS A 395 -9.09 -28.11 10.80
CA LYS A 395 -9.63 -28.41 9.46
C LYS A 395 -8.73 -27.86 8.35
N ALA A 396 -8.33 -26.60 8.44
CA ALA A 396 -7.42 -25.96 7.49
C ALA A 396 -6.11 -26.74 7.34
N VAL A 397 -5.50 -27.20 8.44
CA VAL A 397 -4.23 -27.95 8.41
C VAL A 397 -4.41 -29.32 7.76
N LYS A 398 -5.44 -30.08 8.15
CA LYS A 398 -5.76 -31.39 7.57
C LYS A 398 -6.04 -31.33 6.07
N ASN A 399 -6.63 -30.24 5.60
CA ASN A 399 -6.96 -30.03 4.20
C ASN A 399 -5.84 -29.31 3.42
N GLY A 400 -4.70 -29.03 4.04
CA GLY A 400 -3.58 -28.34 3.40
C GLY A 400 -3.90 -26.91 2.96
N ARG A 401 -4.75 -26.22 3.72
CA ARG A 401 -5.17 -24.80 3.57
C ARG A 401 -4.62 -23.93 4.72
N LEU A 402 -3.40 -24.24 5.16
CA LEU A 402 -2.59 -23.42 6.06
C LEU A 402 -1.64 -22.56 5.23
N PHE A 403 -1.67 -21.25 5.42
CA PHE A 403 -0.89 -20.29 4.66
C PHE A 403 -0.11 -19.37 5.60
N CYS A 404 1.01 -18.86 5.12
CA CYS A 404 1.82 -17.86 5.79
C CYS A 404 2.20 -16.74 4.81
N GLU A 405 2.71 -15.63 5.31
CA GLU A 405 3.17 -14.52 4.48
C GLU A 405 4.51 -14.88 3.80
N SER A 406 4.75 -14.30 2.61
CA SER A 406 6.07 -14.29 1.99
C SER A 406 7.03 -13.37 2.75
N ASP A 407 8.34 -13.62 2.64
CA ASP A 407 9.34 -12.79 3.33
C ASP A 407 9.35 -11.31 2.87
N ASP A 408 8.78 -11.03 1.70
CA ASP A 408 8.69 -9.69 1.10
C ASP A 408 7.32 -9.03 1.26
N TYR A 409 6.36 -9.66 1.95
CA TYR A 409 5.01 -9.15 2.15
C TYR A 409 4.98 -7.71 2.68
N TRP A 410 5.72 -7.41 3.75
CA TRP A 410 5.73 -6.09 4.37
C TRP A 410 6.44 -5.01 3.55
N GLN A 411 7.26 -5.40 2.57
CA GLN A 411 7.95 -4.47 1.68
C GLN A 411 7.19 -4.27 0.36
N LEU A 412 6.74 -5.35 -0.26
CA LEU A 412 6.14 -5.31 -1.61
C LEU A 412 4.61 -5.39 -1.59
N GLY A 413 4.00 -5.92 -0.53
CA GLY A 413 2.56 -6.14 -0.44
C GLY A 413 1.76 -4.84 -0.45
N LEU A 414 2.18 -3.83 0.31
CA LEU A 414 1.46 -2.54 0.36
C LEU A 414 1.47 -1.81 -1.00
N MET A 415 2.57 -1.87 -1.75
CA MET A 415 2.60 -1.26 -3.09
C MET A 415 1.88 -2.12 -4.15
N ASN A 416 1.59 -3.38 -3.85
CA ASN A 416 0.88 -4.32 -4.71
C ASN A 416 -0.38 -4.87 -4.02
N THR A 417 -1.13 -4.00 -3.34
CA THR A 417 -2.37 -4.38 -2.62
C THR A 417 -3.36 -5.13 -3.51
N ASP A 418 -3.41 -4.79 -4.80
CA ASP A 418 -4.18 -5.51 -5.80
C ASP A 418 -3.77 -6.98 -5.92
N GLU A 419 -2.47 -7.27 -5.92
CA GLU A 419 -1.97 -8.65 -5.97
C GLU A 419 -2.13 -9.40 -4.64
N VAL A 420 -2.01 -8.70 -3.50
CA VAL A 420 -2.32 -9.28 -2.17
C VAL A 420 -3.78 -9.75 -2.12
N LEU A 421 -4.71 -8.92 -2.59
CA LEU A 421 -6.12 -9.27 -2.68
C LEU A 421 -6.38 -10.42 -3.67
N MET A 422 -5.69 -10.43 -4.82
CA MET A 422 -5.81 -11.53 -5.78
C MET A 422 -5.30 -12.84 -5.17
N ASP A 423 -4.21 -12.83 -4.41
CA ASP A 423 -3.73 -14.00 -3.69
C ASP A 423 -4.72 -14.46 -2.62
N LEU A 424 -5.28 -13.52 -1.84
CA LEU A 424 -6.28 -13.82 -0.81
C LEU A 424 -7.54 -14.46 -1.43
N GLY A 425 -8.05 -13.87 -2.52
CA GLY A 425 -9.13 -14.45 -3.30
C GLY A 425 -8.78 -15.84 -3.84
N THR A 426 -7.55 -16.04 -4.32
CA THR A 426 -7.06 -17.34 -4.83
C THR A 426 -7.04 -18.42 -3.74
N ILE A 427 -6.58 -18.11 -2.52
CA ILE A 427 -6.50 -19.11 -1.44
C ILE A 427 -7.85 -19.36 -0.78
N ILE A 428 -8.79 -18.41 -0.84
CA ILE A 428 -10.15 -18.54 -0.28
C ILE A 428 -11.08 -19.25 -1.25
N HIS A 429 -11.11 -18.82 -2.51
CA HIS A 429 -12.00 -19.28 -3.59
C HIS A 429 -11.21 -19.73 -4.82
N PRO A 430 -10.41 -20.82 -4.73
CA PRO A 430 -9.56 -21.26 -5.83
C PRO A 430 -10.33 -21.52 -7.14
N GLU A 431 -11.60 -21.88 -7.07
CA GLU A 431 -12.46 -22.10 -8.23
C GLU A 431 -12.68 -20.83 -9.09
N ALA A 432 -12.59 -19.64 -8.50
CA ALA A 432 -12.69 -18.36 -9.21
C ALA A 432 -11.36 -17.91 -9.83
N PHE A 433 -10.24 -18.52 -9.43
CA PHE A 433 -8.88 -18.12 -9.81
C PHE A 433 -8.06 -19.26 -10.42
N LYS A 434 -8.71 -20.24 -11.06
CA LYS A 434 -8.04 -21.43 -11.63
C LYS A 434 -6.80 -21.10 -12.44
N GLY A 435 -5.70 -21.80 -12.14
CA GLY A 435 -4.39 -21.63 -12.77
C GLY A 435 -3.58 -20.45 -12.24
N ARG A 436 -4.13 -19.59 -11.37
CA ARG A 436 -3.37 -18.51 -10.74
C ARG A 436 -2.47 -19.06 -9.62
N THR A 437 -1.23 -18.59 -9.57
CA THR A 437 -0.24 -18.92 -8.54
C THR A 437 0.00 -17.73 -7.62
N THR A 438 -0.01 -17.96 -6.30
CA THR A 438 0.20 -16.92 -5.30
C THR A 438 1.67 -16.50 -5.14
N HIS A 439 1.89 -15.29 -4.65
CA HIS A 439 3.20 -14.73 -4.33
C HIS A 439 3.33 -14.36 -2.84
N PHE A 440 2.35 -13.64 -2.29
CA PHE A 440 2.30 -13.07 -0.96
C PHE A 440 1.78 -14.03 0.12
N PHE A 441 0.80 -14.88 -0.23
CA PHE A 441 0.32 -15.92 0.67
C PHE A 441 0.80 -17.29 0.20
N LEU A 442 1.68 -17.90 0.97
CA LEU A 442 2.36 -19.15 0.63
C LEU A 442 1.75 -20.31 1.41
N LYS A 443 1.55 -21.46 0.76
CA LYS A 443 1.13 -22.69 1.45
C LYS A 443 2.24 -23.13 2.39
N TYR A 444 1.94 -23.18 3.68
CA TYR A 444 2.89 -23.44 4.75
C TYR A 444 2.86 -24.91 5.19
N ASN A 445 4.06 -25.49 5.37
CA ASN A 445 4.27 -26.82 5.90
C ASN A 445 5.02 -26.76 7.25
N PRO A 446 4.31 -26.91 8.37
CA PRO A 446 4.88 -26.88 9.72
C PRO A 446 5.93 -27.95 9.97
N ASP A 447 5.84 -29.14 9.34
CA ASP A 447 6.77 -30.24 9.58
C ASP A 447 8.18 -29.97 9.09
N THR A 448 8.29 -29.17 8.05
CA THR A 448 9.56 -28.83 7.42
C THR A 448 9.95 -27.37 7.65
N ASN A 449 9.06 -26.58 8.26
CA ASN A 449 9.12 -25.13 8.31
C ASN A 449 9.43 -24.51 6.93
N THR A 450 8.70 -24.96 5.89
CA THR A 450 8.83 -24.43 4.54
C THR A 450 7.50 -23.90 4.02
N ALA A 451 7.54 -22.91 3.14
CA ALA A 451 6.36 -22.42 2.44
C ALA A 451 6.62 -22.34 0.94
N LYS A 452 5.57 -22.53 0.13
CA LYS A 452 5.66 -22.50 -1.33
C LYS A 452 4.45 -21.78 -1.92
N PRO A 453 4.58 -21.15 -3.09
CA PRO A 453 3.45 -20.64 -3.85
C PRO A 453 2.32 -21.67 -3.99
N TYR A 454 1.08 -21.22 -3.86
CA TYR A 454 -0.12 -22.03 -4.05
C TYR A 454 -0.70 -21.74 -5.43
N THR A 455 -1.00 -22.78 -6.21
CA THR A 455 -1.71 -22.65 -7.48
C THR A 455 -3.12 -23.16 -7.30
N ALA A 456 -4.12 -22.35 -7.66
CA ALA A 456 -5.51 -22.77 -7.68
C ALA A 456 -5.75 -23.81 -8.79
N GLU A 457 -6.30 -24.98 -8.43
CA GLU A 457 -6.53 -26.12 -9.33
C GLU A 457 -7.91 -26.11 -10.02
#